data_AF-A0A653WQI3-F1
#
_entry.id   AF-A0A653WQI3-F1
#
_cell.length_a   1.000
_cell.length_b   1.000
_cell.length_c   1.000
_cell.angle_alpha   90.00
_cell.angle_beta   90.00
_cell.angle_gamma   90.00
#
_symmetry.space_group_name_H-M   'P 1'
#
loop_
_entity.id
_entity.type
_entity.pdbx_description
1 polymer ?
#
loop_
_entity_poly.entity_id
_entity_poly.type
_entity_poly.pdbx_seq_one_letter_code
_entity_poly.pdbx_strand_id
1 'polypeptide(L)'
;MTLKKILLINFNDKTANKQKQNKSTMKHFFIFSFTLLLFFTSCNDKFAKFEDGIYADIETNKGDIVVKLEFEKTPITVANFISLVEGKNPFVSGEFSNKPFYDGLTFHRVIPNFMIQGGDPNGDGSGNPGYKFKDEFHPDLKHNKKGILSMANSGKNTNGSQFFITHRETSWLDNVHTVFGEVMEGLDVVDSIEGNDNIYKISIIRKGAKAKKFDAVKIFKEYYKVAAEVQKKEEEEQRLAALKVEETKKLKAEEIAKLKEEGTKTKSGVIYKYLTKGEGNKPKKGSKVFVYYAGFLPNGELFDSNYESVSQTFAKYDPIRAQQNGYKPFPFEFGSKQGLIPGFIEGIELLSFGDKIMVYIPSNLGYGSQGAGNVIPPNTDIIFEIEILENMPN
;
A
#
# COMPACT_ATOMS: atom_id res chain seq x y z
N MET A 1 21.11 62.03 -16.57
CA MET A 1 21.88 63.13 -15.96
C MET A 1 21.80 62.92 -14.45
N THR A 2 22.93 62.77 -13.74
CA THR A 2 23.11 62.96 -12.26
C THR A 2 22.20 62.14 -11.30
N LEU A 3 22.60 61.64 -10.13
CA LEU A 3 23.64 62.06 -9.18
C LEU A 3 24.29 60.84 -8.47
N LYS A 4 25.41 61.04 -7.76
CA LYS A 4 26.31 59.96 -7.28
C LYS A 4 26.69 60.15 -5.80
N LYS A 5 26.68 59.06 -5.03
CA LYS A 5 27.54 58.71 -3.87
C LYS A 5 27.82 59.72 -2.71
N ILE A 6 27.35 59.34 -1.51
CA ILE A 6 28.14 58.84 -0.34
C ILE A 6 29.11 59.78 0.46
N LEU A 7 28.87 59.81 1.80
CA LEU A 7 29.80 59.82 2.99
C LEU A 7 29.94 61.06 3.92
N LEU A 8 30.16 60.71 5.20
CA LEU A 8 30.89 61.38 6.32
C LEU A 8 30.20 62.38 7.28
N ILE A 9 30.30 62.04 8.58
CA ILE A 9 30.19 62.83 9.86
C ILE A 9 29.95 61.81 11.02
N ASN A 10 30.48 61.88 12.26
CA ASN A 10 31.71 62.46 12.85
C ASN A 10 32.03 61.81 14.24
N PHE A 11 33.18 62.18 14.84
CA PHE A 11 33.61 62.18 16.27
C PHE A 11 32.53 61.87 17.37
N ASN A 12 32.84 61.17 18.47
CA ASN A 12 33.68 61.71 19.55
C ASN A 12 34.25 60.72 20.63
N ASP A 13 35.43 61.13 21.11
CA ASP A 13 36.38 60.76 22.18
C ASP A 13 35.91 60.42 23.63
N LYS A 14 36.89 60.00 24.47
CA LYS A 14 36.98 59.91 25.96
C LYS A 14 36.58 58.59 26.66
N THR A 15 37.27 58.09 27.70
CA THR A 15 38.40 58.57 28.55
C THR A 15 39.35 57.44 29.01
N ALA A 16 40.56 57.80 29.49
CA ALA A 16 41.48 56.89 30.20
C ALA A 16 42.18 57.59 31.40
N ASN A 17 42.43 56.85 32.49
CA ASN A 17 43.36 57.15 33.61
C ASN A 17 43.26 56.00 34.65
N LYS A 18 44.26 55.59 35.45
CA LYS A 18 45.74 55.57 35.46
C LYS A 18 46.16 55.05 36.85
N GLN A 19 47.21 54.20 36.91
CA GLN A 19 48.11 54.01 38.08
C GLN A 19 47.51 53.35 39.35
N LYS A 20 48.27 52.71 40.25
CA LYS A 20 49.72 52.81 40.52
C LYS A 20 50.35 51.48 41.01
N GLN A 21 51.69 51.46 41.03
CA GLN A 21 52.60 50.34 41.34
C GLN A 21 52.45 49.75 42.75
N ASN A 22 52.83 48.47 42.91
CA ASN A 22 53.90 48.13 43.87
C ASN A 22 54.68 46.87 43.43
N LYS A 23 55.97 46.76 43.78
CA LYS A 23 56.88 45.70 43.29
C LYS A 23 57.89 45.34 44.38
N SER A 24 57.89 44.10 44.90
CA SER A 24 58.97 43.61 45.79
C SER A 24 59.23 42.10 45.72
N THR A 25 60.45 41.76 45.31
CA THR A 25 61.32 40.68 45.84
C THR A 25 60.78 39.25 46.09
N MET A 26 61.01 38.37 45.09
CA MET A 26 61.78 37.12 45.18
C MET A 26 61.89 36.35 46.53
N LYS A 27 61.30 35.15 46.62
CA LYS A 27 62.01 33.82 46.53
C LYS A 27 61.09 32.64 46.96
N HIS A 28 61.08 31.60 46.13
CA HIS A 28 60.79 30.19 46.44
C HIS A 28 59.80 29.86 47.58
N PHE A 29 58.55 29.57 47.21
CA PHE A 29 57.88 28.38 47.73
C PHE A 29 57.37 27.56 46.56
N PHE A 30 57.62 26.25 46.60
CA PHE A 30 57.34 25.29 45.53
C PHE A 30 56.05 24.52 45.90
N ILE A 31 55.39 23.91 44.90
CA ILE A 31 54.28 22.95 45.03
C ILE A 31 52.87 23.57 45.26
N PHE A 32 51.86 22.92 44.65
CA PHE A 32 50.40 23.14 44.77
C PHE A 32 49.77 24.39 44.11
N SER A 33 49.63 24.34 42.78
CA SER A 33 48.28 24.31 42.14
C SER A 33 48.41 24.07 40.62
N PHE A 34 48.26 22.81 40.19
CA PHE A 34 48.13 22.46 38.75
C PHE A 34 47.08 21.34 38.59
N THR A 35 45.88 21.58 39.13
CA THR A 35 44.75 20.64 39.07
C THR A 35 43.42 21.39 38.96
N LEU A 36 43.20 22.05 37.82
CA LEU A 36 41.85 22.42 37.38
C LEU A 36 41.76 22.52 35.84
N LEU A 37 42.08 21.43 35.14
CA LEU A 37 41.82 21.29 33.70
C LEU A 37 41.51 19.84 33.27
N LEU A 38 40.73 19.10 34.08
CA LEU A 38 40.24 17.75 33.76
C LEU A 38 38.78 17.57 34.23
N PHE A 39 37.84 18.23 33.55
CA PHE A 39 36.39 18.01 33.73
C PHE A 39 35.59 18.10 32.42
N PHE A 40 36.19 17.68 31.29
CA PHE A 40 35.52 17.65 29.97
C PHE A 40 35.79 16.37 29.15
N THR A 41 35.83 15.19 29.80
CA THR A 41 35.86 13.88 29.10
C THR A 41 35.18 12.79 29.94
N SER A 42 33.85 12.82 30.06
CA SER A 42 33.07 11.72 30.66
C SER A 42 31.59 11.72 30.21
N CYS A 43 31.35 11.66 28.89
CA CYS A 43 29.97 11.54 28.37
C CYS A 43 29.86 10.81 27.01
N ASN A 44 30.84 9.96 26.63
CA ASN A 44 30.78 9.27 25.31
C ASN A 44 31.26 7.81 25.30
N ASP A 45 31.57 7.21 26.46
CA ASP A 45 32.06 5.81 26.51
C ASP A 45 30.95 4.75 26.39
N LYS A 46 29.67 5.09 26.67
CA LYS A 46 28.52 4.16 26.58
C LYS A 46 28.47 3.42 25.23
N PHE A 47 28.83 4.09 24.14
CA PHE A 47 28.80 3.55 22.77
C PHE A 47 30.17 3.14 22.22
N ALA A 48 31.26 3.23 22.99
CA ALA A 48 32.61 2.94 22.51
C ALA A 48 32.75 1.50 22.00
N LYS A 49 32.16 0.55 22.74
CA LYS A 49 32.13 -0.91 22.50
C LYS A 49 31.41 -1.38 21.23
N PHE A 50 30.52 -0.59 20.65
CA PHE A 50 29.74 -1.02 19.48
C PHE A 50 30.55 -0.95 18.17
N GLU A 51 30.18 -1.78 17.20
CA GLU A 51 30.79 -1.75 15.86
C GLU A 51 30.30 -0.55 15.01
N ASP A 52 30.75 -0.48 13.76
CA ASP A 52 30.22 0.45 12.77
C ASP A 52 28.74 0.14 12.46
N GLY A 53 27.90 1.18 12.42
CA GLY A 53 26.46 1.05 12.31
C GLY A 53 25.71 2.32 12.71
N ILE A 54 24.38 2.27 12.61
CA ILE A 54 23.50 3.27 13.21
C ILE A 54 22.80 2.63 14.40
N TYR A 55 22.77 3.34 15.52
CA TYR A 55 22.10 2.92 16.74
C TYR A 55 21.12 4.00 17.19
N ALA A 56 20.07 3.61 17.90
CA ALA A 56 19.21 4.53 18.64
C ALA A 56 19.22 4.17 20.12
N ASP A 57 19.37 5.18 20.97
CA ASP A 57 19.26 5.08 22.42
C ASP A 57 17.89 5.63 22.81
N ILE A 58 17.03 4.76 23.35
CA ILE A 58 15.65 5.09 23.76
C ILE A 58 15.67 5.26 25.27
N GLU A 59 15.65 6.51 25.73
CA GLU A 59 15.67 6.91 27.13
C GLU A 59 14.23 6.77 27.68
N THR A 60 14.00 5.90 28.68
CA THR A 60 12.65 5.66 29.27
C THR A 60 12.65 5.84 30.79
N ASN A 61 11.47 5.90 31.40
CA ASN A 61 11.33 5.91 32.87
C ASN A 61 11.68 4.58 33.56
N LYS A 62 11.96 3.51 32.81
CA LYS A 62 12.45 2.22 33.32
C LYS A 62 13.96 2.02 33.07
N GLY A 63 14.60 2.91 32.30
CA GLY A 63 16.00 2.80 31.88
C GLY A 63 16.17 2.97 30.37
N ASP A 64 17.39 2.73 29.87
CA ASP A 64 17.73 2.95 28.46
C ASP A 64 17.64 1.65 27.66
N ILE A 65 17.08 1.72 26.43
CA ILE A 65 17.07 0.62 25.47
C ILE A 65 17.90 1.03 24.25
N VAL A 66 19.03 0.36 24.01
CA VAL A 66 19.89 0.63 22.84
C VAL A 66 19.57 -0.37 21.74
N VAL A 67 19.15 0.13 20.58
CA VAL A 67 18.87 -0.67 19.37
C VAL A 67 19.88 -0.40 18.26
N LYS A 68 20.28 -1.43 17.52
CA LYS A 68 21.02 -1.33 16.24
C LYS A 68 20.01 -1.28 15.10
N LEU A 69 20.21 -0.40 14.11
CA LEU A 69 19.30 -0.20 12.99
C LEU A 69 19.85 -0.77 11.68
N GLU A 70 19.01 -1.49 10.94
CA GLU A 70 19.34 -2.24 9.71
C GLU A 70 19.32 -1.33 8.46
N PHE A 71 20.07 -0.22 8.52
CA PHE A 71 20.01 0.87 7.53
C PHE A 71 20.42 0.49 6.10
N GLU A 72 21.14 -0.62 5.91
CA GLU A 72 21.48 -1.14 4.57
C GLU A 72 20.41 -2.09 4.00
N LYS A 73 19.62 -2.76 4.86
CA LYS A 73 18.61 -3.74 4.46
C LYS A 73 17.20 -3.16 4.40
N THR A 74 16.87 -2.22 5.29
CA THR A 74 15.59 -1.50 5.34
C THR A 74 15.82 0.02 5.34
N PRO A 75 16.39 0.58 4.25
CA PRO A 75 16.83 1.97 4.21
C PRO A 75 15.67 2.98 4.28
N ILE A 76 14.48 2.68 3.75
CA ILE A 76 13.34 3.61 3.80
C ILE A 76 12.77 3.65 5.22
N THR A 77 12.67 2.49 5.88
CA THR A 77 12.17 2.39 7.26
C THR A 77 13.12 3.06 8.27
N VAL A 78 14.42 2.83 8.13
CA VAL A 78 15.42 3.48 9.00
C VAL A 78 15.52 4.97 8.71
N ALA A 79 15.35 5.40 7.45
CA ALA A 79 15.25 6.82 7.11
C ALA A 79 14.01 7.50 7.72
N ASN A 80 12.85 6.83 7.69
CA ASN A 80 11.64 7.27 8.38
C ASN A 80 11.92 7.46 9.88
N PHE A 81 12.36 6.41 10.57
CA PHE A 81 12.60 6.43 12.01
C PHE A 81 13.60 7.52 12.42
N ILE A 82 14.77 7.59 11.77
CA ILE A 82 15.80 8.59 12.08
C ILE A 82 15.30 10.02 11.84
N SER A 83 14.56 10.26 10.75
CA SER A 83 14.06 11.61 10.44
C SER A 83 12.94 12.05 11.38
N LEU A 84 12.15 11.11 11.92
CA LEU A 84 11.19 11.34 13.01
C LEU A 84 11.90 11.65 14.33
N VAL A 85 12.88 10.83 14.73
CA VAL A 85 13.70 11.05 15.94
C VAL A 85 14.40 12.42 15.90
N GLU A 86 15.04 12.77 14.78
CA GLU A 86 15.75 14.05 14.67
C GLU A 86 14.85 15.27 14.42
N GLY A 87 13.53 15.08 14.29
CA GLY A 87 12.59 16.15 13.96
C GLY A 87 12.82 16.81 12.61
N LYS A 88 13.33 16.06 11.63
CA LYS A 88 13.66 16.54 10.27
C LYS A 88 12.80 15.90 9.17
N ASN A 89 11.82 15.08 9.54
CA ASN A 89 10.94 14.44 8.58
C ASN A 89 10.08 15.49 7.86
N PRO A 90 10.17 15.62 6.53
CA PRO A 90 9.54 16.71 5.78
C PRO A 90 8.05 16.46 5.46
N PHE A 91 7.51 15.30 5.85
CA PHE A 91 6.12 14.91 5.60
C PHE A 91 5.26 14.95 6.87
N VAL A 92 5.86 15.11 8.05
CA VAL A 92 5.11 15.38 9.29
C VAL A 92 4.54 16.79 9.24
N SER A 93 3.22 16.89 9.35
CA SER A 93 2.48 18.15 9.44
C SER A 93 1.89 18.34 10.84
N GLY A 94 1.28 19.51 11.08
CA GLY A 94 0.67 19.82 12.38
C GLY A 94 1.69 20.00 13.50
N GLU A 95 1.28 19.66 14.72
CA GLU A 95 1.99 20.01 15.96
C GLU A 95 3.35 19.31 16.14
N PHE A 96 3.56 18.16 15.49
CA PHE A 96 4.80 17.38 15.53
C PHE A 96 5.82 17.80 14.45
N SER A 97 5.47 18.75 13.57
CA SER A 97 6.36 19.19 12.49
C SER A 97 7.59 19.93 13.05
N ASN A 98 8.78 19.59 12.54
CA ASN A 98 10.08 20.12 12.98
C ASN A 98 10.44 19.89 14.47
N LYS A 99 9.92 18.82 15.08
CA LYS A 99 10.22 18.41 16.47
C LYS A 99 10.60 16.93 16.52
N PRO A 100 11.46 16.49 17.47
CA PRO A 100 11.64 15.07 17.77
C PRO A 100 10.27 14.41 18.02
N PHE A 101 9.87 13.49 17.13
CA PHE A 101 8.49 13.00 17.09
C PHE A 101 8.16 12.10 18.29
N TYR A 102 9.17 11.37 18.80
CA TYR A 102 9.01 10.34 19.82
C TYR A 102 9.17 10.84 21.26
N ASP A 103 9.71 12.04 21.45
CA ASP A 103 10.00 12.60 22.78
C ASP A 103 8.70 12.91 23.52
N GLY A 104 8.47 12.24 24.66
CA GLY A 104 7.25 12.34 25.45
C GLY A 104 6.11 11.40 25.04
N LEU A 105 6.31 10.52 24.05
CA LEU A 105 5.32 9.49 23.69
C LEU A 105 5.38 8.30 24.66
N THR A 106 4.37 7.43 24.63
CA THR A 106 4.28 6.26 25.52
C THR A 106 4.36 4.91 24.79
N PHE A 107 4.71 3.88 25.56
CA PHE A 107 4.40 2.49 25.22
C PHE A 107 2.92 2.21 25.52
N HIS A 108 2.04 2.71 24.65
CA HIS A 108 0.59 2.64 24.79
C HIS A 108 0.03 1.21 24.82
N ARG A 109 0.76 0.23 24.26
CA ARG A 109 0.29 -1.17 24.20
C ARG A 109 1.42 -2.13 24.54
N VAL A 110 1.30 -2.77 25.70
CA VAL A 110 2.21 -3.81 26.19
C VAL A 110 1.45 -5.12 26.30
N ILE A 111 1.98 -6.20 25.71
CA ILE A 111 1.41 -7.55 25.83
C ILE A 111 2.52 -8.48 26.35
N PRO A 112 2.42 -8.94 27.62
CA PRO A 112 3.41 -9.84 28.21
C PRO A 112 3.65 -11.10 27.37
N ASN A 113 4.93 -11.49 27.26
CA ASN A 113 5.37 -12.61 26.41
C ASN A 113 5.05 -12.44 24.91
N PHE A 114 4.80 -11.21 24.45
CA PHE A 114 4.65 -10.91 23.03
C PHE A 114 5.49 -9.71 22.62
N MET A 115 5.17 -8.49 23.04
CA MET A 115 5.86 -7.26 22.63
C MET A 115 5.47 -6.02 23.45
N ILE A 116 6.30 -4.98 23.36
CA ILE A 116 5.98 -3.59 23.74
C ILE A 116 5.81 -2.76 22.47
N GLN A 117 4.76 -1.96 22.35
CA GLN A 117 4.47 -1.10 21.18
C GLN A 117 4.34 0.36 21.61
N GLY A 118 5.00 1.24 20.85
CA GLY A 118 5.06 2.68 21.08
C GLY A 118 5.09 3.46 19.77
N GLY A 119 5.41 4.76 19.84
CA GLY A 119 5.50 5.62 18.66
C GLY A 119 4.16 6.12 18.11
N ASP A 120 3.11 6.10 18.93
CA ASP A 120 1.81 6.67 18.65
C ASP A 120 1.68 8.07 19.32
N PRO A 121 1.41 9.16 18.56
CA PRO A 121 1.16 10.48 19.14
C PRO A 121 -0.16 10.57 19.95
N ASN A 122 -1.14 9.69 19.73
CA ASN A 122 -2.42 9.70 20.44
C ASN A 122 -2.39 8.88 21.74
N GLY A 123 -1.49 7.91 21.85
CA GLY A 123 -1.38 6.99 22.98
C GLY A 123 -2.52 5.95 23.08
N ASP A 124 -3.29 5.72 22.02
CA ASP A 124 -4.45 4.81 21.99
C ASP A 124 -4.36 3.73 20.89
N GLY A 125 -3.30 3.76 20.08
CA GLY A 125 -3.04 2.90 18.92
C GLY A 125 -3.46 3.50 17.58
N SER A 126 -4.16 4.65 17.55
CA SER A 126 -4.74 5.21 16.32
C SER A 126 -3.86 6.24 15.59
N GLY A 127 -2.99 6.95 16.31
CA GLY A 127 -2.22 8.08 15.79
C GLY A 127 -1.04 7.66 14.91
N ASN A 128 -0.67 8.57 14.01
CA ASN A 128 0.24 8.35 12.89
C ASN A 128 0.92 9.67 12.48
N PRO A 129 2.04 9.66 11.73
CA PRO A 129 2.82 10.86 11.41
C PRO A 129 2.24 11.69 10.23
N GLY A 130 0.99 11.42 9.83
CA GLY A 130 0.32 12.06 8.69
C GLY A 130 0.57 11.41 7.32
N TYR A 131 1.35 10.33 7.24
CA TYR A 131 1.66 9.60 6.01
C TYR A 131 1.82 8.10 6.25
N LYS A 132 1.89 7.33 5.15
CA LYS A 132 2.14 5.89 5.13
C LYS A 132 3.19 5.52 4.08
N PHE A 133 4.00 4.49 4.33
CA PHE A 133 5.00 4.00 3.37
C PHE A 133 5.04 2.46 3.27
N LYS A 134 5.68 1.98 2.20
CA LYS A 134 5.81 0.56 1.84
C LYS A 134 6.44 -0.29 2.96
N ASP A 135 6.26 -1.60 2.88
CA ASP A 135 7.06 -2.57 3.64
C ASP A 135 8.46 -2.77 3.02
N GLU A 136 9.41 -3.20 3.85
CA GLU A 136 10.75 -3.63 3.42
C GLU A 136 11.10 -4.98 4.08
N PHE A 137 11.07 -6.06 3.30
CA PHE A 137 11.39 -7.40 3.79
C PHE A 137 12.73 -7.88 3.23
N HIS A 138 13.55 -8.49 4.10
CA HIS A 138 14.84 -9.07 3.74
C HIS A 138 14.89 -10.53 4.24
N PRO A 139 15.47 -11.49 3.48
CA PRO A 139 15.53 -12.90 3.90
C PRO A 139 16.11 -13.12 5.30
N ASP A 140 17.22 -12.45 5.63
CA ASP A 140 17.88 -12.53 6.94
C ASP A 140 17.11 -11.89 8.11
N LEU A 141 16.11 -11.03 7.83
CA LEU A 141 15.43 -10.25 8.87
C LEU A 141 14.11 -10.93 9.24
N LYS A 142 14.09 -11.49 10.46
CA LYS A 142 13.02 -12.35 10.99
C LYS A 142 12.79 -12.05 12.47
N HIS A 143 11.59 -12.31 12.95
CA HIS A 143 11.22 -12.20 14.35
C HIS A 143 11.65 -13.46 15.13
N ASN A 144 12.90 -13.89 14.97
CA ASN A 144 13.42 -15.19 15.44
C ASN A 144 13.90 -15.20 16.89
N LYS A 145 13.81 -14.06 17.59
CA LYS A 145 14.26 -13.90 18.99
C LYS A 145 13.54 -12.74 19.68
N LYS A 146 13.76 -12.63 20.99
CA LYS A 146 13.45 -11.43 21.79
C LYS A 146 14.28 -10.23 21.34
N GLY A 147 13.72 -9.03 21.43
CA GLY A 147 14.42 -7.77 21.16
C GLY A 147 14.45 -7.37 19.69
N ILE A 148 13.62 -7.96 18.83
CA ILE A 148 13.51 -7.54 17.42
C ILE A 148 12.64 -6.28 17.34
N LEU A 149 13.17 -5.24 16.70
CA LEU A 149 12.50 -3.95 16.50
C LEU A 149 11.86 -3.91 15.09
N SER A 150 10.55 -3.69 15.06
CA SER A 150 9.75 -3.77 13.84
C SER A 150 8.68 -2.67 13.76
N MET A 151 8.28 -2.29 12.54
CA MET A 151 7.19 -1.35 12.32
C MET A 151 5.83 -1.99 12.62
N ALA A 152 5.00 -1.29 13.40
CA ALA A 152 3.57 -1.61 13.46
C ALA A 152 2.88 -1.07 12.18
N ASN A 153 1.92 -1.82 11.67
CA ASN A 153 1.12 -1.45 10.50
C ASN A 153 -0.31 -1.99 10.64
N SER A 154 -1.22 -1.47 9.81
CA SER A 154 -2.63 -1.91 9.71
C SER A 154 -2.87 -2.75 8.46
N GLY A 155 -1.84 -3.46 7.98
CA GLY A 155 -1.82 -4.14 6.69
C GLY A 155 -0.70 -3.64 5.76
N LYS A 156 -0.55 -4.31 4.62
CA LYS A 156 0.53 -4.10 3.65
C LYS A 156 0.69 -2.62 3.24
N ASN A 157 1.92 -2.14 3.24
CA ASN A 157 2.32 -0.78 2.87
C ASN A 157 1.67 0.34 3.73
N THR A 158 1.39 0.07 5.01
CA THR A 158 0.81 1.06 5.93
C THR A 158 1.72 1.46 7.10
N ASN A 159 3.03 1.32 6.96
CA ASN A 159 4.00 1.73 7.99
C ASN A 159 3.95 3.25 8.20
N GLY A 160 4.04 3.68 9.47
CA GLY A 160 3.96 5.08 9.90
C GLY A 160 5.04 5.44 10.91
N SER A 161 4.65 5.86 12.11
CA SER A 161 5.57 6.16 13.22
C SER A 161 5.66 5.03 14.25
N GLN A 162 4.59 4.25 14.39
CA GLN A 162 4.48 3.23 15.43
C GLN A 162 5.43 2.05 15.20
N PHE A 163 6.05 1.58 16.27
CA PHE A 163 6.98 0.46 16.27
C PHE A 163 6.71 -0.45 17.48
N PHE A 164 7.22 -1.68 17.42
CA PHE A 164 7.21 -2.60 18.54
C PHE A 164 8.55 -3.32 18.71
N ILE A 165 8.83 -3.77 19.93
CA ILE A 165 9.98 -4.60 20.29
C ILE A 165 9.47 -5.93 20.84
N THR A 166 9.94 -7.06 20.29
CA THR A 166 9.47 -8.39 20.70
C THR A 166 9.97 -8.83 22.08
N HIS A 167 9.13 -9.55 22.83
CA HIS A 167 9.51 -10.26 24.06
C HIS A 167 10.00 -11.69 23.81
N ARG A 168 9.73 -12.26 22.62
CA ARG A 168 10.12 -13.62 22.22
C ARG A 168 10.18 -13.76 20.70
N GLU A 169 10.46 -14.97 20.22
CA GLU A 169 10.22 -15.33 18.81
C GLU A 169 8.73 -15.18 18.42
N THR A 170 8.47 -14.52 17.30
CA THR A 170 7.12 -14.25 16.77
C THR A 170 7.07 -14.45 15.24
N SER A 171 7.48 -15.62 14.75
CA SER A 171 7.63 -15.93 13.32
C SER A 171 6.37 -15.72 12.46
N TRP A 172 5.16 -15.71 13.05
CA TRP A 172 3.92 -15.35 12.35
C TRP A 172 3.85 -13.87 11.92
N LEU A 173 4.78 -13.02 12.35
CA LEU A 173 4.94 -11.63 11.90
C LEU A 173 5.92 -11.49 10.71
N ASP A 174 6.60 -12.56 10.31
CA ASP A 174 7.59 -12.52 9.22
C ASP A 174 6.96 -12.23 7.87
N ASN A 175 7.53 -11.26 7.16
CA ASN A 175 6.98 -10.71 5.91
C ASN A 175 5.57 -10.08 6.07
N VAL A 176 5.16 -9.76 7.31
CA VAL A 176 3.97 -8.95 7.63
C VAL A 176 4.40 -7.60 8.23
N HIS A 177 5.38 -7.62 9.12
CA HIS A 177 5.97 -6.41 9.74
C HIS A 177 7.42 -6.22 9.31
N THR A 178 7.78 -4.97 9.02
CA THR A 178 9.13 -4.61 8.60
C THR A 178 10.05 -4.59 9.82
N VAL A 179 10.91 -5.61 9.96
CA VAL A 179 12.02 -5.65 10.91
C VAL A 179 13.08 -4.63 10.47
N PHE A 180 13.41 -3.66 11.32
CA PHE A 180 14.38 -2.60 10.99
C PHE A 180 15.47 -2.40 12.05
N GLY A 181 15.51 -3.24 13.08
CA GLY A 181 16.59 -3.25 14.06
C GLY A 181 16.49 -4.37 15.09
N GLU A 182 17.43 -4.36 16.03
CA GLU A 182 17.46 -5.27 17.18
C GLU A 182 18.01 -4.57 18.43
N VAL A 183 17.54 -4.97 19.62
CA VAL A 183 18.04 -4.52 20.92
C VAL A 183 19.42 -5.11 21.17
N MET A 184 20.39 -4.23 21.39
CA MET A 184 21.74 -4.56 21.81
C MET A 184 21.86 -4.56 23.34
N GLU A 185 21.23 -3.60 24.02
CA GLU A 185 21.28 -3.41 25.48
C GLU A 185 19.92 -2.92 26.01
N GLY A 186 19.60 -3.26 27.26
CA GLY A 186 18.29 -2.99 27.87
C GLY A 186 17.22 -4.04 27.59
N LEU A 187 17.59 -5.31 27.39
CA LEU A 187 16.62 -6.41 27.23
C LEU A 187 15.81 -6.66 28.52
N ASP A 188 16.40 -6.39 29.68
CA ASP A 188 15.76 -6.35 31.00
C ASP A 188 14.83 -5.14 31.13
N VAL A 189 15.26 -3.96 30.64
CA VAL A 189 14.41 -2.77 30.56
C VAL A 189 13.16 -3.07 29.72
N VAL A 190 13.31 -3.70 28.54
CA VAL A 190 12.21 -4.14 27.66
C VAL A 190 11.19 -5.05 28.36
N ASP A 191 11.62 -5.94 29.28
CA ASP A 191 10.70 -6.78 30.05
C ASP A 191 9.99 -6.00 31.17
N SER A 192 10.61 -4.93 31.67
CA SER A 192 10.10 -4.11 32.78
C SER A 192 9.14 -2.98 32.36
N ILE A 193 9.02 -2.73 31.04
CA ILE A 193 8.12 -1.74 30.46
C ILE A 193 6.67 -2.21 30.61
N GLU A 194 5.84 -1.32 31.13
CA GLU A 194 4.41 -1.46 31.39
C GLU A 194 3.61 -0.48 30.51
N GLY A 195 2.29 -0.68 30.42
CA GLY A 195 1.43 0.18 29.62
C GLY A 195 1.45 1.63 30.12
N ASN A 196 1.67 2.57 29.19
CA ASN A 196 1.85 4.01 29.44
C ASN A 196 3.20 4.45 30.05
N ASP A 197 4.20 3.57 30.09
CA ASP A 197 5.58 4.03 30.32
C ASP A 197 6.04 5.01 29.22
N ASN A 198 6.87 5.97 29.61
CA ASN A 198 7.25 7.12 28.79
C ASN A 198 8.58 6.86 28.07
N ILE A 199 8.60 7.21 26.78
CA ILE A 199 9.81 7.48 26.01
C ILE A 199 10.14 8.95 26.27
N TYR A 200 11.15 9.24 27.09
CA TYR A 200 11.56 10.61 27.33
C TYR A 200 12.23 11.22 26.11
N LYS A 201 13.10 10.44 25.45
CA LYS A 201 13.87 10.89 24.30
C LYS A 201 14.41 9.71 23.50
N ILE A 202 14.60 9.92 22.19
CA ILE A 202 15.41 9.01 21.37
C ILE A 202 16.63 9.76 20.79
N SER A 203 17.82 9.17 20.90
CA SER A 203 19.08 9.74 20.37
C SER A 203 19.68 8.84 19.30
N ILE A 204 20.11 9.40 18.15
CA ILE A 204 20.73 8.62 17.05
C ILE A 204 22.27 8.70 17.09
N ILE A 205 22.93 7.54 17.15
CA ILE A 205 24.39 7.39 17.16
C ILE A 205 24.84 6.78 15.82
N ARG A 206 25.82 7.40 15.16
CA ARG A 206 26.35 6.97 13.85
C ARG A 206 27.84 6.63 13.92
N LYS A 207 28.18 5.34 13.85
CA LYS A 207 29.57 4.83 13.85
C LYS A 207 29.94 4.35 12.45
N GLY A 208 31.15 4.67 12.00
CA GLY A 208 31.63 4.29 10.67
C GLY A 208 31.29 5.23 9.52
N ALA A 209 31.95 5.00 8.39
CA ALA A 209 31.84 5.87 7.21
C ALA A 209 30.48 5.73 6.48
N LYS A 210 29.87 4.55 6.45
CA LYS A 210 28.55 4.33 5.84
C LYS A 210 27.44 5.03 6.64
N ALA A 211 27.37 4.76 7.93
CA ALA A 211 26.39 5.36 8.85
C ALA A 211 26.41 6.90 8.82
N LYS A 212 27.61 7.50 8.83
CA LYS A 212 27.78 8.97 8.75
C LYS A 212 27.35 9.57 7.40
N LYS A 213 27.28 8.77 6.33
CA LYS A 213 26.80 9.18 5.01
C LYS A 213 25.30 8.92 4.80
N PHE A 214 24.62 8.28 5.76
CA PHE A 214 23.20 7.95 5.66
C PHE A 214 22.33 9.19 5.88
N ASP A 215 21.87 9.78 4.77
CA ASP A 215 20.97 10.94 4.75
C ASP A 215 19.50 10.47 4.72
N ALA A 216 18.95 10.30 5.92
CA ALA A 216 17.56 9.89 6.14
C ALA A 216 16.55 10.80 5.41
N VAL A 217 16.75 12.12 5.45
CA VAL A 217 15.81 13.08 4.84
C VAL A 217 15.82 12.96 3.32
N LYS A 218 17.00 12.83 2.71
CA LYS A 218 17.14 12.64 1.25
C LYS A 218 16.55 11.30 0.80
N ILE A 219 16.85 10.21 1.50
CA ILE A 219 16.35 8.87 1.18
C ILE A 219 14.82 8.84 1.19
N PHE A 220 14.21 9.40 2.24
CA PHE A 220 12.75 9.39 2.39
C PHE A 220 12.05 10.33 1.39
N LYS A 221 12.68 11.46 1.01
CA LYS A 221 12.19 12.33 -0.08
C LYS A 221 12.23 11.64 -1.44
N GLU A 222 13.32 10.97 -1.79
CA GLU A 222 13.43 10.28 -3.08
C GLU A 222 12.44 9.12 -3.18
N TYR A 223 12.20 8.39 -2.07
CA TYR A 223 11.15 7.38 -2.00
C TYR A 223 9.77 7.94 -2.40
N TYR A 224 9.32 9.03 -1.78
CA TYR A 224 8.00 9.59 -2.11
C TYR A 224 7.93 10.19 -3.52
N LYS A 225 9.04 10.73 -4.04
CA LYS A 225 9.11 11.16 -5.43
C LYS A 225 8.88 9.99 -6.40
N VAL A 226 9.61 8.88 -6.20
CA VAL A 226 9.45 7.66 -7.02
C VAL A 226 8.07 7.04 -6.83
N ALA A 227 7.55 6.98 -5.60
CA ALA A 227 6.21 6.46 -5.32
C ALA A 227 5.11 7.28 -6.04
N ALA A 228 5.21 8.61 -6.05
CA ALA A 228 4.29 9.47 -6.79
C ALA A 228 4.40 9.33 -8.32
N GLU A 229 5.59 9.03 -8.86
CA GLU A 229 5.78 8.72 -10.28
C GLU A 229 5.22 7.35 -10.67
N VAL A 230 5.28 6.36 -9.77
CA VAL A 230 4.67 5.04 -9.97
C VAL A 230 3.15 5.13 -9.90
N GLN A 231 2.60 5.75 -8.85
CA GLN A 231 1.16 5.95 -8.68
C GLN A 231 0.53 6.63 -9.89
N LYS A 232 1.13 7.70 -10.42
CA LYS A 232 0.64 8.39 -11.63
C LYS A 232 0.61 7.50 -12.87
N LYS A 233 1.53 6.54 -13.00
CA LYS A 233 1.54 5.58 -14.11
C LYS A 233 0.44 4.53 -13.96
N GLU A 234 0.25 4.01 -12.75
CA GLU A 234 -0.81 3.05 -12.43
C GLU A 234 -2.21 3.68 -12.62
N GLU A 235 -2.41 4.91 -12.15
CA GLU A 235 -3.65 5.68 -12.37
C GLU A 235 -3.92 5.94 -13.86
N GLU A 236 -2.89 6.27 -14.65
CA GLU A 236 -3.02 6.47 -16.09
C GLU A 236 -3.32 5.17 -16.85
N GLU A 237 -2.68 4.06 -16.47
CA GLU A 237 -2.94 2.74 -17.05
C GLU A 237 -4.38 2.27 -16.75
N GLN A 238 -4.85 2.46 -15.51
CA GLN A 238 -6.24 2.19 -15.13
C GLN A 238 -7.23 3.09 -15.90
N ARG A 239 -6.91 4.38 -16.08
CA ARG A 239 -7.73 5.31 -16.87
C ARG A 239 -7.82 4.87 -18.34
N LEU A 240 -6.71 4.46 -18.94
CA LEU A 240 -6.67 3.95 -20.32
C LEU A 240 -7.40 2.61 -20.46
N ALA A 241 -7.35 1.73 -19.46
CA ALA A 241 -8.12 0.50 -19.43
C ALA A 241 -9.64 0.77 -19.34
N ALA A 242 -10.07 1.68 -18.47
CA ALA A 242 -11.47 2.08 -18.35
C ALA A 242 -12.02 2.69 -19.65
N LEU A 243 -11.24 3.57 -20.32
CA LEU A 243 -11.62 4.14 -21.61
C LEU A 243 -11.83 3.07 -22.70
N LYS A 244 -10.98 2.04 -22.76
CA LYS A 244 -11.14 0.91 -23.69
C LYS A 244 -12.41 0.10 -23.41
N VAL A 245 -12.77 -0.08 -22.14
CA VAL A 245 -14.02 -0.76 -21.75
C VAL A 245 -15.24 0.04 -22.20
N GLU A 246 -15.25 1.36 -22.01
CA GLU A 246 -16.36 2.22 -22.45
C GLU A 246 -16.48 2.28 -23.99
N GLU A 247 -15.35 2.33 -24.72
CA GLU A 247 -15.35 2.20 -26.18
C GLU A 247 -15.93 0.85 -26.64
N THR A 248 -15.54 -0.25 -25.97
CA THR A 248 -16.06 -1.60 -26.26
C THR A 248 -17.56 -1.70 -26.00
N LYS A 249 -18.07 -1.15 -24.88
CA LYS A 249 -19.50 -1.08 -24.59
C LYS A 249 -20.25 -0.31 -25.69
N LYS A 250 -19.73 0.85 -26.10
CA LYS A 250 -20.34 1.67 -27.16
C LYS A 250 -20.43 0.89 -28.48
N LEU A 251 -19.34 0.25 -28.92
CA LEU A 251 -19.34 -0.57 -30.14
C LEU A 251 -20.32 -1.75 -30.04
N LYS A 252 -20.44 -2.38 -28.86
CA LYS A 252 -21.42 -3.44 -28.62
C LYS A 252 -22.86 -2.91 -28.67
N ALA A 253 -23.13 -1.72 -28.12
CA ALA A 253 -24.44 -1.07 -28.20
C ALA A 253 -24.83 -0.74 -29.66
N GLU A 254 -23.90 -0.23 -30.45
CA GLU A 254 -24.11 0.02 -31.90
C GLU A 254 -24.39 -1.29 -32.66
N GLU A 255 -23.71 -2.38 -32.30
CA GLU A 255 -23.97 -3.70 -32.87
C GLU A 255 -25.36 -4.26 -32.49
N ILE A 256 -25.78 -4.04 -31.23
CA ILE A 256 -27.09 -4.43 -30.71
C ILE A 256 -28.22 -3.64 -31.38
N ALA A 257 -28.02 -2.34 -31.62
CA ALA A 257 -28.97 -1.51 -32.36
C ALA A 257 -29.20 -2.06 -33.78
N LYS A 258 -28.13 -2.38 -34.51
CA LYS A 258 -28.21 -3.00 -35.84
C LYS A 258 -28.92 -4.35 -35.81
N LEU A 259 -28.65 -5.20 -34.82
CA LEU A 259 -29.39 -6.46 -34.63
C LEU A 259 -30.91 -6.22 -34.51
N LYS A 260 -31.32 -5.18 -33.77
CA LYS A 260 -32.74 -4.87 -33.55
C LYS A 260 -33.45 -4.38 -34.82
N GLU A 261 -32.73 -3.73 -35.73
CA GLU A 261 -33.24 -3.20 -37.00
C GLU A 261 -33.19 -4.22 -38.14
N GLU A 262 -32.08 -4.96 -38.28
CA GLU A 262 -31.76 -5.81 -39.44
C GLU A 262 -31.96 -7.31 -39.17
N GLY A 263 -32.13 -7.71 -37.90
CA GLY A 263 -32.18 -9.12 -37.50
C GLY A 263 -33.47 -9.85 -37.92
N THR A 264 -33.37 -11.17 -38.02
CA THR A 264 -34.52 -12.03 -38.32
C THR A 264 -35.41 -12.16 -37.09
N LYS A 265 -36.66 -11.69 -37.19
CA LYS A 265 -37.65 -11.76 -36.10
C LYS A 265 -38.45 -13.07 -36.13
N THR A 266 -38.53 -13.76 -35.01
CA THR A 266 -39.34 -14.98 -34.84
C THR A 266 -40.79 -14.66 -34.46
N LYS A 267 -41.65 -15.69 -34.39
CA LYS A 267 -43.06 -15.55 -34.01
C LYS A 267 -43.27 -15.11 -32.56
N SER A 268 -42.33 -15.41 -31.66
CA SER A 268 -42.41 -15.00 -30.25
C SER A 268 -42.02 -13.53 -30.03
N GLY A 269 -41.29 -12.94 -30.99
CA GLY A 269 -40.76 -11.59 -30.92
C GLY A 269 -39.24 -11.52 -30.67
N VAL A 270 -38.57 -12.66 -30.45
CA VAL A 270 -37.11 -12.77 -30.46
C VAL A 270 -36.56 -12.30 -31.81
N ILE A 271 -35.43 -11.59 -31.82
CA ILE A 271 -34.74 -11.13 -33.03
C ILE A 271 -33.32 -11.68 -33.00
N TYR A 272 -32.81 -12.27 -34.10
CA TYR A 272 -31.48 -12.86 -34.13
C TYR A 272 -30.72 -12.59 -35.44
N LYS A 273 -29.38 -12.66 -35.36
CA LYS A 273 -28.48 -12.72 -36.51
C LYS A 273 -27.39 -13.76 -36.26
N TYR A 274 -26.87 -14.39 -37.30
CA TYR A 274 -25.67 -15.22 -37.18
C TYR A 274 -24.43 -14.32 -37.09
N LEU A 275 -23.56 -14.63 -36.11
CA LEU A 275 -22.19 -14.11 -36.01
C LEU A 275 -21.21 -15.05 -36.71
N THR A 276 -21.44 -16.36 -36.55
CA THR A 276 -20.71 -17.43 -37.24
C THR A 276 -21.73 -18.48 -37.66
N LYS A 277 -21.65 -18.96 -38.91
CA LYS A 277 -22.43 -20.09 -39.40
C LYS A 277 -21.54 -21.33 -39.41
N GLY A 278 -21.89 -22.33 -38.61
CA GLY A 278 -21.19 -23.60 -38.53
C GLY A 278 -21.61 -24.57 -39.63
N GLU A 279 -20.76 -25.56 -39.88
CA GLU A 279 -21.03 -26.67 -40.80
C GLU A 279 -21.65 -27.90 -40.10
N GLY A 280 -21.81 -27.84 -38.78
CA GLY A 280 -22.34 -28.92 -37.98
C GLY A 280 -23.83 -29.17 -38.22
N ASN A 281 -24.26 -30.41 -37.95
CA ASN A 281 -25.67 -30.79 -38.02
C ASN A 281 -26.48 -30.13 -36.89
N LYS A 282 -27.80 -30.02 -37.09
CA LYS A 282 -28.71 -29.59 -36.04
C LYS A 282 -28.81 -30.66 -34.93
N PRO A 283 -28.69 -30.30 -33.63
CA PRO A 283 -28.80 -31.29 -32.56
C PRO A 283 -30.18 -31.98 -32.56
N LYS A 284 -30.21 -33.24 -32.12
CA LYS A 284 -31.46 -33.99 -31.95
C LYS A 284 -32.12 -33.60 -30.63
N LYS A 285 -33.45 -33.61 -30.55
CA LYS A 285 -34.16 -33.41 -29.28
C LYS A 285 -33.71 -34.46 -28.25
N GLY A 286 -33.38 -34.03 -27.03
CA GLY A 286 -32.83 -34.86 -25.97
C GLY A 286 -31.31 -35.08 -26.04
N SER A 287 -30.62 -34.55 -27.06
CA SER A 287 -29.15 -34.58 -27.09
C SER A 287 -28.56 -33.53 -26.15
N LYS A 288 -27.45 -33.89 -25.50
CA LYS A 288 -26.66 -32.95 -24.70
C LYS A 288 -25.87 -32.03 -25.64
N VAL A 289 -25.89 -30.74 -25.36
CA VAL A 289 -25.10 -29.70 -26.04
C VAL A 289 -24.31 -28.90 -25.01
N PHE A 290 -23.21 -28.27 -25.43
CA PHE A 290 -22.39 -27.43 -24.56
C PHE A 290 -22.50 -25.97 -25.01
N VAL A 291 -22.94 -25.09 -24.11
CA VAL A 291 -23.34 -23.72 -24.45
C VAL A 291 -22.32 -22.71 -23.92
N TYR A 292 -21.75 -21.93 -24.84
CA TYR A 292 -21.05 -20.69 -24.52
C TYR A 292 -22.00 -19.50 -24.70
N TYR A 293 -21.90 -18.50 -23.81
CA TYR A 293 -22.71 -17.28 -23.88
C TYR A 293 -21.98 -16.03 -23.37
N ALA A 294 -22.37 -14.88 -23.92
CA ALA A 294 -22.10 -13.57 -23.35
C ALA A 294 -23.41 -12.76 -23.35
N GLY A 295 -23.83 -12.32 -22.16
CA GLY A 295 -25.09 -11.61 -21.92
C GLY A 295 -24.86 -10.11 -21.76
N PHE A 296 -25.56 -9.31 -22.55
CA PHE A 296 -25.44 -7.85 -22.62
C PHE A 296 -26.77 -7.15 -22.39
N LEU A 297 -26.72 -6.00 -21.74
CA LEU A 297 -27.80 -5.02 -21.72
C LEU A 297 -27.82 -4.21 -23.04
N PRO A 298 -28.92 -3.51 -23.38
CA PRO A 298 -29.03 -2.76 -24.65
C PRO A 298 -28.02 -1.61 -24.81
N ASN A 299 -27.43 -1.14 -23.72
CA ASN A 299 -26.33 -0.15 -23.70
C ASN A 299 -24.94 -0.78 -23.96
N GLY A 300 -24.87 -2.07 -24.29
CA GLY A 300 -23.62 -2.80 -24.52
C GLY A 300 -22.89 -3.23 -23.24
N GLU A 301 -23.45 -3.01 -22.05
CA GLU A 301 -22.85 -3.50 -20.81
C GLU A 301 -22.98 -5.04 -20.70
N LEU A 302 -21.85 -5.72 -20.48
CA LEU A 302 -21.82 -7.14 -20.14
C LEU A 302 -22.33 -7.36 -18.71
N PHE A 303 -23.40 -8.13 -18.55
CA PHE A 303 -23.91 -8.54 -17.23
C PHE A 303 -23.35 -9.89 -16.77
N ASP A 304 -23.11 -10.84 -17.69
CA ASP A 304 -22.51 -12.15 -17.40
C ASP A 304 -21.95 -12.81 -18.67
N SER A 305 -20.94 -13.67 -18.53
CA SER A 305 -20.43 -14.52 -19.61
C SER A 305 -19.66 -15.72 -19.06
N ASN A 306 -19.70 -16.84 -19.77
CA ASN A 306 -18.73 -17.94 -19.59
C ASN A 306 -17.61 -17.95 -20.65
N TYR A 307 -17.46 -16.91 -21.48
CA TYR A 307 -16.23 -16.68 -22.24
C TYR A 307 -15.25 -15.86 -21.40
N GLU A 308 -14.11 -16.45 -21.03
CA GLU A 308 -13.08 -15.75 -20.25
C GLU A 308 -12.59 -14.47 -20.93
N SER A 309 -12.32 -14.53 -22.24
CA SER A 309 -11.82 -13.40 -23.04
C SER A 309 -12.82 -12.24 -23.12
N VAL A 310 -14.13 -12.52 -23.16
CA VAL A 310 -15.17 -11.49 -23.13
C VAL A 310 -15.22 -10.86 -21.73
N SER A 311 -15.19 -11.66 -20.66
CA SER A 311 -15.10 -11.13 -19.30
C SER A 311 -13.85 -10.27 -19.07
N GLN A 312 -12.69 -10.65 -19.62
CA GLN A 312 -11.48 -9.83 -19.59
C GLN A 312 -11.65 -8.51 -20.35
N THR A 313 -12.19 -8.56 -21.58
CA THR A 313 -12.41 -7.38 -22.46
C THR A 313 -13.31 -6.33 -21.79
N PHE A 314 -14.34 -6.77 -21.06
CA PHE A 314 -15.29 -5.89 -20.37
C PHE A 314 -14.93 -5.60 -18.89
N ALA A 315 -13.74 -6.01 -18.42
CA ALA A 315 -13.30 -5.89 -17.03
C ALA A 315 -14.27 -6.52 -15.99
N LYS A 316 -14.89 -7.65 -16.37
CA LYS A 316 -15.77 -8.51 -15.56
C LYS A 316 -15.14 -9.91 -15.33
N TYR A 317 -13.82 -10.03 -15.44
CA TYR A 317 -13.10 -11.28 -15.16
C TYR A 317 -12.99 -11.52 -13.65
N ASP A 318 -13.33 -12.74 -13.24
CA ASP A 318 -13.27 -13.20 -11.85
C ASP A 318 -12.24 -14.36 -11.73
N PRO A 319 -11.11 -14.16 -11.02
CA PRO A 319 -10.10 -15.21 -10.86
C PRO A 319 -10.57 -16.40 -10.02
N ILE A 320 -11.56 -16.24 -9.13
CA ILE A 320 -12.15 -17.33 -8.35
C ILE A 320 -13.01 -18.19 -9.28
N ARG A 321 -13.84 -17.57 -10.12
CA ARG A 321 -14.60 -18.26 -11.18
C ARG A 321 -13.68 -19.03 -12.12
N ALA A 322 -12.55 -18.45 -12.53
CA ALA A 322 -11.57 -19.13 -13.36
C ALA A 322 -10.97 -20.38 -12.68
N GLN A 323 -10.54 -20.27 -11.42
CA GLN A 323 -10.05 -21.41 -10.62
C GLN A 323 -11.10 -22.52 -10.47
N GLN A 324 -12.38 -22.16 -10.45
CA GLN A 324 -13.52 -23.09 -10.38
C GLN A 324 -13.97 -23.63 -11.76
N ASN A 325 -13.22 -23.39 -12.84
CA ASN A 325 -13.58 -23.75 -14.22
C ASN A 325 -14.90 -23.10 -14.74
N GLY A 326 -15.33 -21.98 -14.15
CA GLY A 326 -16.59 -21.30 -14.47
C GLY A 326 -16.62 -20.54 -15.80
N TYR A 327 -15.52 -20.58 -16.58
CA TYR A 327 -15.43 -20.10 -17.97
C TYR A 327 -15.43 -21.25 -19.01
N LYS A 328 -15.95 -22.42 -18.62
CA LYS A 328 -16.23 -23.53 -19.53
C LYS A 328 -17.69 -23.48 -20.03
N PRO A 329 -18.02 -24.06 -21.19
CA PRO A 329 -19.39 -24.06 -21.69
C PRO A 329 -20.26 -24.97 -20.82
N PHE A 330 -21.46 -24.53 -20.47
CA PHE A 330 -22.32 -25.30 -19.58
C PHE A 330 -23.14 -26.34 -20.37
N PRO A 331 -23.43 -27.52 -19.81
CA PRO A 331 -24.22 -28.54 -20.48
C PRO A 331 -25.73 -28.20 -20.46
N PHE A 332 -26.42 -28.39 -21.59
CA PHE A 332 -27.87 -28.26 -21.70
C PHE A 332 -28.47 -29.41 -22.51
N GLU A 333 -29.74 -29.75 -22.27
CA GLU A 333 -30.47 -30.75 -23.06
C GLU A 333 -31.28 -30.07 -24.18
N PHE A 334 -30.92 -30.34 -25.44
CA PHE A 334 -31.52 -29.67 -26.58
C PHE A 334 -33.01 -30.01 -26.73
N GLY A 335 -33.85 -28.98 -26.78
CA GLY A 335 -35.31 -29.11 -26.83
C GLY A 335 -35.99 -29.26 -25.46
N SER A 336 -35.24 -29.13 -24.35
CA SER A 336 -35.79 -28.88 -23.01
C SER A 336 -36.45 -27.50 -22.95
N LYS A 337 -37.49 -27.36 -22.13
CA LYS A 337 -38.23 -26.09 -21.92
C LYS A 337 -38.09 -25.57 -20.49
N GLN A 338 -37.10 -26.06 -19.75
CA GLN A 338 -36.89 -25.80 -18.32
C GLN A 338 -35.44 -25.39 -18.05
N GLY A 339 -35.22 -24.75 -16.90
CA GLY A 339 -33.88 -24.40 -16.38
C GLY A 339 -33.26 -23.11 -16.91
N LEU A 340 -33.75 -22.57 -18.03
CA LEU A 340 -33.30 -21.30 -18.62
C LEU A 340 -34.51 -20.43 -19.03
N ILE A 341 -34.28 -19.13 -19.23
CA ILE A 341 -35.32 -18.20 -19.69
C ILE A 341 -35.84 -18.56 -21.10
N PRO A 342 -37.13 -18.36 -21.41
CA PRO A 342 -37.74 -18.82 -22.67
C PRO A 342 -37.02 -18.35 -23.94
N GLY A 343 -36.62 -17.08 -24.02
CA GLY A 343 -35.95 -16.53 -25.20
C GLY A 343 -34.53 -17.07 -25.41
N PHE A 344 -33.84 -17.50 -24.35
CA PHE A 344 -32.50 -18.11 -24.48
C PHE A 344 -32.61 -19.56 -24.96
N ILE A 345 -33.62 -20.29 -24.48
CA ILE A 345 -33.97 -21.63 -25.01
C ILE A 345 -34.33 -21.53 -26.49
N GLU A 346 -35.15 -20.56 -26.89
CA GLU A 346 -35.45 -20.31 -28.31
C GLU A 346 -34.19 -19.98 -29.10
N GLY A 347 -33.28 -19.16 -28.54
CA GLY A 347 -31.96 -18.89 -29.11
C GLY A 347 -31.13 -20.16 -29.37
N ILE A 348 -31.03 -21.07 -28.40
CA ILE A 348 -30.38 -22.38 -28.57
C ILE A 348 -31.06 -23.17 -29.70
N GLU A 349 -32.39 -23.22 -29.74
CA GLU A 349 -33.15 -24.02 -30.71
C GLU A 349 -33.04 -23.53 -32.15
N LEU A 350 -32.54 -22.30 -32.40
CA LEU A 350 -32.21 -21.83 -33.74
C LEU A 350 -30.94 -22.50 -34.29
N LEU A 351 -29.98 -22.81 -33.43
CA LEU A 351 -28.61 -23.19 -33.78
C LEU A 351 -28.46 -24.64 -34.28
N SER A 352 -27.41 -24.85 -35.07
CA SER A 352 -26.70 -26.10 -35.32
C SER A 352 -25.33 -26.10 -34.64
N PHE A 353 -24.65 -27.24 -34.56
CA PHE A 353 -23.31 -27.29 -33.93
C PHE A 353 -22.29 -26.38 -34.66
N GLY A 354 -21.55 -25.59 -33.87
CA GLY A 354 -20.60 -24.59 -34.38
C GLY A 354 -21.24 -23.30 -34.91
N ASP A 355 -22.56 -23.16 -34.88
CA ASP A 355 -23.19 -21.86 -35.07
C ASP A 355 -22.96 -20.97 -33.83
N LYS A 356 -22.72 -19.69 -34.09
CA LYS A 356 -22.80 -18.62 -33.09
C LYS A 356 -23.79 -17.55 -33.57
N ILE A 357 -24.78 -17.20 -32.75
CA ILE A 357 -25.72 -16.11 -33.02
C ILE A 357 -25.56 -14.98 -32.01
N MET A 358 -26.04 -13.79 -32.37
CA MET A 358 -26.48 -12.79 -31.41
C MET A 358 -28.01 -12.75 -31.45
N VAL A 359 -28.63 -12.80 -30.26
CA VAL A 359 -30.08 -12.88 -30.07
C VAL A 359 -30.56 -11.80 -29.10
N TYR A 360 -31.49 -10.98 -29.55
CA TYR A 360 -32.20 -9.97 -28.77
C TYR A 360 -33.50 -10.59 -28.24
N ILE A 361 -33.64 -10.59 -26.92
CA ILE A 361 -34.73 -11.21 -26.17
C ILE A 361 -35.57 -10.08 -25.54
N PRO A 362 -36.82 -9.88 -25.98
CA PRO A 362 -37.78 -9.02 -25.29
C PRO A 362 -37.94 -9.41 -23.83
N SER A 363 -38.07 -8.43 -22.93
CA SER A 363 -38.07 -8.63 -21.48
C SER A 363 -39.04 -9.70 -20.98
N ASN A 364 -40.23 -9.83 -21.59
CA ASN A 364 -41.24 -10.84 -21.27
C ASN A 364 -40.84 -12.29 -21.61
N LEU A 365 -39.80 -12.49 -22.43
CA LEU A 365 -39.16 -13.77 -22.71
C LEU A 365 -37.81 -13.94 -21.98
N GLY A 366 -37.36 -12.89 -21.28
CA GLY A 366 -36.23 -12.88 -20.37
C GLY A 366 -36.67 -12.90 -18.91
N TYR A 367 -36.24 -11.91 -18.12
CA TYR A 367 -36.50 -11.82 -16.68
C TYR A 367 -37.74 -10.98 -16.30
N GLY A 368 -38.45 -10.43 -17.29
CA GLY A 368 -39.71 -9.70 -17.11
C GLY A 368 -39.63 -8.57 -16.07
N SER A 369 -40.73 -8.35 -15.35
CA SER A 369 -40.86 -7.32 -14.32
C SER A 369 -40.07 -7.59 -13.04
N GLN A 370 -39.41 -8.73 -12.91
CA GLN A 370 -38.58 -9.05 -11.74
C GLN A 370 -37.11 -8.62 -11.95
N GLY A 371 -36.61 -8.69 -13.19
CA GLY A 371 -35.18 -8.54 -13.45
C GLY A 371 -34.37 -9.70 -12.86
N ALA A 372 -33.05 -9.51 -12.72
CA ALA A 372 -32.15 -10.47 -12.10
C ALA A 372 -31.21 -9.76 -11.12
N GLY A 373 -31.58 -9.76 -9.83
CA GLY A 373 -30.80 -9.16 -8.75
C GLY A 373 -30.36 -7.73 -9.08
N ASN A 374 -29.07 -7.46 -8.92
CA ASN A 374 -28.46 -6.16 -9.21
C ASN A 374 -27.81 -6.08 -10.61
N VAL A 375 -27.99 -7.09 -11.48
CA VAL A 375 -27.29 -7.18 -12.78
C VAL A 375 -28.20 -6.94 -13.99
N ILE A 376 -29.50 -7.22 -13.89
CA ILE A 376 -30.49 -6.95 -14.95
C ILE A 376 -31.69 -6.22 -14.32
N PRO A 377 -31.96 -4.95 -14.66
CA PRO A 377 -33.11 -4.23 -14.12
C PRO A 377 -34.46 -4.80 -14.58
N PRO A 378 -35.55 -4.60 -13.80
CA PRO A 378 -36.91 -4.92 -14.22
C PRO A 378 -37.30 -4.41 -15.61
N ASN A 379 -38.03 -5.23 -16.37
CA ASN A 379 -38.52 -4.95 -17.73
C ASN A 379 -37.43 -4.64 -18.77
N THR A 380 -36.18 -5.02 -18.51
CA THR A 380 -35.08 -4.83 -19.45
C THR A 380 -35.08 -5.91 -20.53
N ASP A 381 -35.10 -5.50 -21.80
CA ASP A 381 -34.75 -6.38 -22.92
C ASP A 381 -33.27 -6.73 -22.84
N ILE A 382 -32.90 -7.97 -23.16
CA ILE A 382 -31.53 -8.48 -22.98
C ILE A 382 -31.02 -9.13 -24.26
N ILE A 383 -29.70 -9.09 -24.44
CA ILE A 383 -29.04 -9.65 -25.62
C ILE A 383 -28.13 -10.76 -25.14
N PHE A 384 -28.07 -11.87 -25.90
CA PHE A 384 -27.02 -12.85 -25.74
C PHE A 384 -26.30 -13.09 -27.06
N GLU A 385 -24.98 -13.22 -27.00
CA GLU A 385 -24.28 -14.07 -27.95
C GLU A 385 -24.36 -15.51 -27.44
N ILE A 386 -24.74 -16.46 -28.30
CA ILE A 386 -24.88 -17.89 -27.95
C ILE A 386 -24.16 -18.72 -29.00
N GLU A 387 -23.31 -19.64 -28.55
CA GLU A 387 -22.65 -20.67 -29.37
C GLU A 387 -22.93 -22.04 -28.77
N ILE A 388 -23.15 -23.06 -29.62
CA ILE A 388 -23.31 -24.45 -29.17
C ILE A 388 -22.28 -25.39 -29.79
N LEU A 389 -21.69 -26.22 -28.94
CA LEU A 389 -20.69 -27.22 -29.28
C LEU A 389 -21.25 -28.63 -29.03
N GLU A 390 -20.83 -29.58 -29.86
CA GLU A 390 -21.18 -31.00 -29.73
C GLU A 390 -20.44 -31.66 -28.56
N ASN A 391 -19.20 -31.23 -28.32
CA ASN A 391 -18.32 -31.76 -27.29
C ASN A 391 -17.80 -30.65 -26.38
N MET A 392 -17.48 -31.02 -25.14
CA MET A 392 -16.79 -30.14 -24.20
C MET A 392 -15.38 -29.83 -24.74
N PRO A 393 -14.94 -28.57 -24.81
CA PRO A 393 -13.52 -28.25 -25.04
C PRO A 393 -12.66 -28.85 -23.92
N ASN A 394 -11.52 -29.43 -24.30
CA ASN A 394 -10.54 -30.01 -23.38
C ASN A 394 -9.96 -28.92 -22.44
#